data_AF-J2UFS9-F1
#
_entry.id   AF-J2UFS9-F1
#
_cell.length_a   1.000
_cell.length_b   1.000
_cell.length_c   1.000
_cell.angle_alpha   90.00
_cell.angle_beta   90.00
_cell.angle_gamma   90.00
#
_symmetry.space_group_name_H-M   'P 1'
#
loop_
_entity.id
_entity.type
_entity.pdbx_description
1 polymer ?
#
loop_
_entity_poly.entity_id
_entity_poly.type
_entity_poly.pdbx_seq_one_letter_code
_entity_poly.pdbx_strand_id
1 'polypeptide(L)' 'MKKIQLAKIYKGDLFKGYGIAVDGELLEQQASTTIESNGVNLPIIVPTFILKNEQVENPIRIQV' A
#
# COMPACT_ATOMS: atom_id res chain seq x y z
N MET A 1 8.13 9.66 12.70
CA MET A 1 8.03 8.61 11.66
C MET A 1 6.58 8.52 11.23
N LYS A 2 6.30 8.42 9.93
CA LYS A 2 4.95 8.17 9.45
C LYS A 2 4.53 6.75 9.80
N LYS A 3 3.25 6.53 10.14
CA LYS A 3 2.76 5.22 10.55
C LYS A 3 2.25 4.45 9.34
N ILE A 4 2.93 3.37 8.97
CA ILE A 4 2.46 2.44 7.92
C ILE A 4 1.40 1.52 8.53
N GLN A 5 0.27 1.38 7.86
CA GLN A 5 -0.91 0.67 8.36
C GLN A 5 -1.51 -0.20 7.24
N LEU A 6 -2.01 -1.39 7.61
CA LEU A 6 -2.85 -2.20 6.74
C LEU A 6 -4.26 -1.61 6.71
N ALA A 7 -4.73 -1.22 5.53
CA ALA A 7 -6.10 -0.78 5.29
C ALA A 7 -6.93 -1.95 4.73
N LYS A 8 -8.12 -2.15 5.31
CA LYS A 8 -9.16 -2.99 4.70
C LYS A 8 -10.04 -2.10 3.84
N ILE A 9 -10.19 -2.45 2.57
CA ILE A 9 -10.92 -1.66 1.59
C ILE A 9 -12.31 -2.26 1.42
N TYR A 10 -13.33 -1.40 1.51
CA TYR A 10 -14.74 -1.77 1.36
C TYR A 10 -15.41 -0.90 0.31
N LYS A 11 -16.42 -1.45 -0.38
CA LYS A 11 -17.36 -0.69 -1.23
C LYS A 11 -18.77 -0.95 -0.70
N GLY A 12 -19.31 0.02 0.04
CA GLY A 12 -20.44 -0.25 0.94
C GLY A 12 -19.99 -1.26 2.00
N ASP A 13 -20.80 -2.29 2.25
CA ASP A 13 -20.45 -3.36 3.19
C ASP A 13 -19.58 -4.48 2.58
N LEU A 14 -19.30 -4.40 1.27
CA LEU A 14 -18.58 -5.44 0.56
C LEU A 14 -17.07 -5.25 0.67
N PHE A 15 -16.38 -6.20 1.30
CA PHE A 15 -14.92 -6.27 1.32
C PHE A 15 -14.35 -6.43 -0.09
N LYS A 16 -13.37 -5.59 -0.44
CA LYS A 16 -12.72 -5.57 -1.76
C LYS A 16 -11.26 -5.95 -1.73
N GLY A 17 -10.62 -5.95 -0.56
CA GLY A 17 -9.22 -6.33 -0.43
C GLY A 17 -8.47 -5.45 0.55
N TYR A 18 -7.16 -5.45 0.40
CA TYR A 18 -6.24 -4.74 1.29
C TYR A 18 -5.48 -3.67 0.53
N GLY A 19 -5.04 -2.65 1.27
CA GLY A 19 -4.01 -1.74 0.79
C GLY A 19 -3.20 -1.12 1.91
N ILE A 20 -2.25 -0.27 1.55
CA ILE A 20 -1.37 0.39 2.50
C ILE A 20 -1.86 1.81 2.76
N ALA A 21 -2.04 2.14 4.02
CA ALA A 21 -2.28 3.50 4.47
C ALA A 21 -1.07 4.07 5.21
N VAL A 22 -0.88 5.38 5.09
CA VAL A 22 0.13 6.14 5.82
C VAL A 22 -0.56 7.32 6.48
N ASP A 23 -0.38 7.43 7.80
CA ASP A 23 -1.00 8.50 8.61
C ASP A 23 -2.54 8.53 8.47
N GLY A 24 -3.16 7.36 8.34
CA GLY A 24 -4.62 7.22 8.18
C GLY A 24 -5.15 7.36 6.75
N GLU A 25 -4.32 7.75 5.79
CA GLU A 25 -4.72 7.92 4.39
C GLU A 25 -4.24 6.76 3.52
N LEU A 26 -5.13 6.23 2.67
CA LEU A 26 -4.79 5.16 1.73
C LEU A 26 -3.82 5.70 0.66
N LEU A 27 -2.70 5.02 0.45
CA LEU A 27 -1.79 5.36 -0.62
C LEU A 27 -2.46 5.12 -1.97
N GLU A 28 -2.49 6.15 -2.80
CA GLU A 28 -3.11 6.08 -4.11
C GLU A 28 -2.33 5.16 -5.06
N GLN A 29 -3.01 4.73 -6.13
CA GLN A 29 -2.42 4.00 -7.26
C GLN A 29 -1.83 2.62 -6.91
N GLN A 30 -2.19 2.08 -5.75
CA GLN A 30 -1.99 0.68 -5.46
C GLN A 30 -2.81 -0.16 -6.45
N ALA A 31 -2.14 -0.97 -7.25
CA ALA A 31 -2.74 -1.81 -8.27
C ALA A 31 -3.07 -3.22 -7.75
N SER A 32 -2.24 -3.75 -6.86
CA SER A 32 -2.47 -5.07 -6.26
C SER A 32 -1.81 -5.20 -4.89
N THR A 33 -2.20 -6.24 -4.17
CA THR A 33 -1.58 -6.64 -2.91
C THR A 33 -1.49 -8.15 -2.84
N THR A 34 -0.28 -8.65 -2.60
CA THR A 34 -0.04 -10.04 -2.24
C THR A 34 0.26 -10.12 -0.75
N ILE A 35 -0.36 -11.09 -0.07
CA ILE A 35 -0.05 -11.40 1.33
C ILE A 35 0.66 -12.75 1.34
N GLU A 36 1.92 -12.74 1.72
CA GLU A 36 2.73 -13.94 1.87
C GLU A 36 2.69 -14.39 3.32
N SER A 37 2.23 -15.61 3.56
CA SER A 37 2.20 -16.22 4.89
C SER A 37 2.58 -17.68 4.78
N ASN A 38 3.49 -18.13 5.64
CA ASN A 38 3.95 -19.52 5.70
C ASN A 38 3.70 -20.19 7.06
N GLY A 39 2.92 -19.54 7.94
CA GLY A 39 2.58 -20.05 9.28
C GLY A 39 3.73 -20.08 10.29
N VAL A 40 4.96 -19.79 9.86
CA VAL A 40 6.17 -19.76 10.73
C VAL A 40 6.58 -18.32 11.01
N ASN A 41 6.55 -17.48 9.99
CA ASN A 41 6.99 -16.08 10.07
C ASN A 41 5.79 -15.13 10.13
N LEU A 42 6.06 -13.90 10.55
CA LEU A 42 5.08 -12.82 10.44
C LEU A 42 4.68 -12.67 8.96
N PRO A 43 3.38 -12.56 8.64
CA PRO A 43 2.92 -12.34 7.28
C PRO A 43 3.54 -11.08 6.69
N ILE A 44 3.93 -11.15 5.42
CA ILE A 44 4.50 -10.04 4.67
C ILE A 44 3.46 -9.56 3.66
N ILE A 45 3.36 -8.24 3.50
CA ILE A 45 2.50 -7.62 2.50
C ILE A 45 3.37 -7.03 1.41
N VAL A 46 3.11 -7.42 0.17
CA VAL A 46 3.78 -6.92 -1.02
C VAL A 46 2.76 -6.14 -1.85
N PRO A 47 2.69 -4.81 -1.68
CA PRO A 47 1.86 -3.96 -2.52
C PRO A 47 2.59 -3.61 -3.82
N THR A 48 1.86 -3.60 -4.94
CA THR A 48 2.35 -3.09 -6.22
C THR A 48 1.67 -1.78 -6.53
N PHE A 49 2.45 -0.76 -6.88
CA PHE A 49 1.96 0.56 -7.27
C PHE A 49 2.22 0.80 -8.75
N ILE A 50 1.26 1.39 -9.45
CA ILE A 50 1.45 1.93 -10.80
C ILE A 50 1.73 3.42 -10.64
N LEU A 51 2.91 3.87 -11.05
CA LEU A 51 3.24 5.29 -11.05
C LEU A 51 2.84 5.91 -12.39
N LYS A 52 2.27 7.12 -12.36
CA LYS A 52 2.04 7.93 -13.56
C LYS A 52 3.33 8.60 -14.02
N ASN A 53 3.41 8.95 -15.31
CA ASN A 53 4.54 9.64 -15.91
C ASN A 53 4.94 10.90 -15.11
N GLU A 54 3.96 11.72 -14.73
CA GLU A 54 4.17 12.95 -13.93
C GLU A 54 4.92 12.70 -12.62
N GLN A 55 4.73 11.53 -11.99
CA GLN A 55 5.37 11.16 -10.73
C GLN A 55 6.77 10.57 -10.92
N VAL A 56 7.06 10.07 -12.12
CA VAL A 56 8.36 9.50 -12.49
C VAL A 56 9.29 10.58 -13.03
N GLU A 57 8.76 11.53 -13.81
CA GLU A 57 9.54 12.59 -14.46
C GLU A 57 10.17 13.58 -13.48
N ASN A 58 9.57 13.79 -12.31
CA ASN A 58 10.06 14.72 -11.29
C ASN A 58 10.22 14.01 -9.93
N PRO A 59 11.22 13.12 -9.77
CA PRO A 59 11.38 12.35 -8.55
C PRO A 59 11.74 13.26 -7.37
N ILE A 60 11.04 13.09 -6.25
CA ILE A 60 11.37 13.81 -5.01
C ILE A 60 12.63 13.19 -4.40
N ARG A 61 13.63 14.01 -4.10
CA ARG A 61 14.84 13.58 -3.38
C ARG A 61 14.62 13.71 -1.86
N ILE A 62 14.67 12.58 -1.16
CA ILE A 62 14.59 12.52 0.30
C ILE A 62 15.98 12.16 0.85
N GLN A 63 16.44 12.90 1.86
CA GLN A 63 17.58 12.52 2.70
C GLN A 63 17.03 11.93 4.00
N VAL A 64 17.57 10.77 4.39
CA VAL A 64 17.16 10.01 5.58
C VAL A 64 18.24 10.03 6.65
#